data_AF-A0A3D6BIL8-F1
#
_entry.id   AF-A0A3D6BIL8-F1
#
_cell.length_a   1.000
_cell.length_b   1.000
_cell.length_c   1.000
_cell.angle_alpha   90.00
_cell.angle_beta   90.00
_cell.angle_gamma   90.00
#
_symmetry.space_group_name_H-M   'P 1'
#
loop_
_entity.id
_entity.type
_entity.pdbx_description
1 polymer ?
#
loop_
_entity_poly.entity_id
_entity_poly.type
_entity_poly.pdbx_seq_one_letter_code
_entity_poly.pdbx_strand_id
1 'polypeptide(L)' 'RINPGNIGSEENVRKVAEACRKRNIPIRIGVNGGSLEKPLLEKYGHPCPEAMLESAKRHIELLNKYDFDDICIS' A
#
# COMPACT_ATOMS: atom_id res chain seq x y z
N ARG A 1 -9.28 -4.54 -0.42
CA ARG A 1 -8.15 -4.41 0.52
C ARG A 1 -6.90 -4.88 -0.18
N ILE A 2 -5.80 -4.14 -0.06
CA ILE A 2 -4.48 -4.50 -0.53
C ILE A 2 -3.51 -4.52 0.65
N ASN A 3 -2.54 -5.43 0.62
CA ASN A 3 -1.45 -5.45 1.59
C ASN A 3 -0.14 -5.17 0.85
N PRO A 4 0.74 -4.35 1.45
CA PRO A 4 2.05 -4.00 0.89
C PRO A 4 2.87 -5.17 0.38
N GLY A 5 2.91 -6.27 1.15
CA GLY A 5 3.71 -7.44 0.81
C GLY A 5 3.20 -8.26 -0.39
N ASN A 6 1.95 -8.07 -0.86
CA ASN A 6 1.27 -9.05 -1.72
C ASN A 6 0.67 -8.49 -3.03
N ILE A 7 0.58 -7.17 -3.23
CA ILE A 7 -0.12 -6.61 -4.40
C ILE A 7 0.58 -6.91 -5.74
N GLY A 8 1.87 -7.23 -5.69
CA GLY A 8 2.67 -7.61 -6.86
C GLY A 8 3.20 -6.41 -7.62
N SER A 9 3.25 -6.52 -8.96
CA SER A 9 3.83 -5.48 -9.81
C SER A 9 3.00 -4.19 -9.81
N GLU A 10 3.67 -3.09 -10.12
CA GLU A 10 3.05 -1.77 -10.30
C GLU A 10 1.93 -1.79 -11.36
N GLU A 11 2.05 -2.61 -12.40
CA GLU A 11 1.01 -2.79 -13.41
C GLU A 11 -0.29 -3.38 -12.81
N ASN A 12 -0.18 -4.30 -11.86
CA ASN A 12 -1.34 -4.84 -11.16
C ASN A 12 -2.00 -3.78 -10.30
N VAL A 13 -1.21 -2.93 -9.64
CA VAL A 13 -1.74 -1.81 -8.84
C VAL A 13 -2.54 -0.86 -9.73
N ARG A 14 -2.00 -0.50 -10.91
CA ARG A 14 -2.70 0.34 -11.88
C ARG A 14 -4.04 -0.26 -12.30
N LYS A 15 -4.07 -1.56 -12.66
CA LYS A 15 -5.30 -2.26 -13.07
C LYS A 15 -6.35 -2.27 -11.96
N VAL A 16 -5.94 -2.51 -10.71
CA VAL A 16 -6.84 -2.51 -9.55
C VAL A 16 -7.36 -1.10 -9.26
N ALA A 17 -6.49 -0.09 -9.23
CA ALA A 17 -6.87 1.30 -9.02
C ALA A 17 -7.89 1.78 -10.07
N GLU A 18 -7.63 1.51 -11.35
CA GLU A 18 -8.54 1.85 -12.44
C GLU A 18 -9.90 1.16 -12.29
N ALA A 19 -9.91 -0.14 -11.93
CA ALA A 19 -11.12 -0.93 -11.75
C ALA A 19 -11.97 -0.49 -10.54
N CYS A 20 -11.32 -0.05 -9.46
CA CYS A 20 -11.96 0.49 -8.26
C CYS A 20 -12.52 1.89 -8.52
N ARG A 21 -11.73 2.77 -9.17
CA ARG A 21 -12.14 4.14 -9.51
C ARG A 21 -13.39 4.15 -10.39
N LYS A 22 -13.44 3.32 -11.43
CA LYS A 22 -14.61 3.19 -12.32
C LYS A 22 -15.90 2.79 -11.61
N ARG A 23 -15.79 2.22 -10.41
CA ARG A 23 -16.92 1.69 -9.62
C ARG A 23 -17.16 2.47 -8.33
N ASN A 24 -16.41 3.53 -8.06
CA ASN A 24 -16.45 4.26 -6.78
C ASN A 24 -16.30 3.33 -5.57
N ILE A 25 -15.33 2.42 -5.62
CA ILE A 25 -15.04 1.48 -4.53
C ILE A 25 -13.71 1.89 -3.87
N PRO A 26 -13.69 2.17 -2.56
CA PRO A 26 -12.46 2.54 -1.85
C PRO A 26 -11.48 1.37 -1.79
N ILE A 27 -10.18 1.70 -1.77
CA ILE A 27 -9.12 0.72 -1.53
C ILE A 27 -8.59 0.88 -0.10
N ARG A 28 -8.73 -0.18 0.70
CA ARG A 28 -8.06 -0.26 2.01
C ARG A 28 -6.62 -0.74 1.86
N ILE A 29 -5.63 0.02 2.33
CA ILE A 29 -4.24 -0.41 2.55
C ILE A 29 -4.13 -0.96 3.98
N GLY A 30 -3.72 -2.22 4.11
CA GLY A 30 -3.49 -2.85 5.41
C GLY A 30 -2.00 -3.03 5.71
N VAL A 31 -1.46 -2.33 6.72
CA VAL A 31 -0.05 -2.43 7.13
C VAL A 31 0.06 -3.14 8.47
N ASN A 32 0.74 -4.27 8.48
CA ASN A 32 0.99 -5.05 9.69
C ASN A 32 2.49 -5.29 9.86
N GLY A 33 2.97 -5.31 11.12
CA GLY A 33 4.39 -5.56 11.41
C GLY A 33 4.91 -6.89 10.86
N GLY A 34 4.07 -7.94 10.84
CA GLY A 34 4.42 -9.25 10.29
C GLY A 34 4.51 -9.32 8.77
N SER A 35 4.11 -8.27 8.04
CA SER A 35 4.14 -8.21 6.58
C SER A 35 4.84 -6.96 6.04
N LEU A 36 5.71 -6.34 6.84
CA LEU A 36 6.56 -5.24 6.38
C LEU A 36 7.52 -5.73 5.31
N GLU A 37 7.77 -4.87 4.32
CA GLU A 37 8.68 -5.17 3.24
C GLU A 37 10.12 -5.31 3.77
N LYS A 38 10.88 -6.28 3.24
CA LYS A 38 12.26 -6.55 3.64
C LYS A 38 13.15 -5.30 3.69
N PRO A 39 13.12 -4.37 2.71
CA PRO A 39 13.94 -3.17 2.77
C PRO A 39 13.62 -2.26 3.97
N LEU A 40 12.36 -2.24 4.43
CA LEU A 40 11.99 -1.49 5.63
C LEU A 40 12.48 -2.22 6.89
N LEU A 41 12.37 -3.54 6.94
CA LEU A 41 12.93 -4.32 8.05
C LEU A 41 14.46 -4.18 8.13
N GLU A 42 15.16 -4.15 7.00
CA GLU A 42 16.61 -3.93 6.94
C GLU A 42 16.99 -2.49 7.37
N LYS A 43 16.21 -1.49 6.96
CA LYS A 43 16.42 -0.08 7.33
C LYS A 43 16.16 0.20 8.81
N TYR A 44 15.11 -0.38 9.39
CA TYR A 44 14.65 -0.09 10.75
C TYR A 44 15.06 -1.16 11.79
N GLY A 45 15.57 -2.31 11.34
CA GLY A 45 16.02 -3.43 12.16
C GLY A 45 14.90 -4.29 12.77
N HIS A 46 13.71 -3.72 12.98
CA HIS A 46 12.55 -4.42 13.52
C HIS A 46 11.25 -3.72 13.06
N PRO A 47 10.08 -4.39 13.17
CA PRO A 47 8.79 -3.73 12.97
C PRO A 47 8.58 -2.63 14.02
N CYS A 48 8.51 -1.38 13.55
CA CYS A 48 8.26 -0.21 14.38
C CYS A 48 7.23 0.73 13.72
N PRO A 49 6.61 1.67 14.47
CA PRO A 49 5.63 2.60 13.94
C PRO A 49 6.12 3.40 12.72
N GLU A 50 7.39 3.80 12.70
CA GLU A 50 8.01 4.54 11.61
C GLU A 50 8.08 3.69 10.33
N ALA A 51 8.47 2.42 10.45
CA ALA A 51 8.49 1.49 9.34
C ALA A 51 7.08 1.24 8.79
N MET A 52 6.08 1.13 9.67
CA MET A 52 4.68 0.99 9.26
C MET A 52 4.15 2.23 8.54
N LEU A 53 4.48 3.43 9.03
CA LEU A 53 4.10 4.68 8.40
C LEU A 53 4.76 4.83 7.02
N GLU A 54 6.04 4.49 6.89
CA GLU A 54 6.74 4.53 5.60
C GLU A 54 6.14 3.54 4.61
N SER A 55 5.82 2.31 5.04
CA SER A 55 5.10 1.33 4.22
C SER A 55 3.75 1.88 3.73
N ALA A 56 2.95 2.46 4.63
CA ALA A 56 1.66 3.06 4.27
C ALA A 56 1.82 4.19 3.23
N LYS A 57 2.76 5.12 3.46
CA LYS A 57 3.03 6.25 2.55
C LYS A 57 3.41 5.78 1.14
N ARG A 58 4.32 4.82 1.02
CA ARG A 58 4.73 4.27 -0.28
C ARG A 58 3.54 3.71 -1.08
N HIS A 59 2.58 3.10 -0.40
CA HIS A 59 1.37 2.55 -1.05
C HIS A 59 0.36 3.62 -1.42
N ILE A 60 0.20 4.65 -0.59
CA ILE A 60 -0.61 5.83 -0.92
C ILE A 60 -0.04 6.50 -2.17
N GLU A 61 1.26 6.78 -2.19
CA GLU A 61 1.94 7.40 -3.33
C GLU A 61 1.78 6.59 -4.62
N LEU A 62 1.85 5.25 -4.52
CA LEU A 62 1.65 4.37 -5.66
C LEU A 62 0.21 4.41 -6.21
N LEU A 63 -0.81 4.50 -5.35
CA LEU A 63 -2.20 4.66 -5.79
C LEU A 63 -2.44 6.07 -6.36
N ASN A 64 -1.89 7.10 -5.73
CA ASN A 64 -2.00 8.49 -6.19
C ASN A 64 -1.36 8.69 -7.57
N LYS A 65 -0.28 7.96 -7.90
CA LYS A 65 0.31 7.93 -9.25
C LYS A 65 -0.70 7.52 -10.34
N TYR A 66 -1.77 6.83 -9.96
CA TYR A 66 -2.84 6.36 -10.83
C TYR A 66 -4.19 7.04 -10.56
N ASP A 67 -4.16 8.29 -10.06
CA ASP A 67 -5.33 9.13 -9.81
C ASP A 67 -6.37 8.46 -8.90
N PHE A 68 -5.90 7.75 -7.86
CA PHE A 68 -6.75 7.04 -6.91
C PHE A 68 -6.53 7.57 -5.50
N ASP A 69 -7.48 8.36 -5.00
CA ASP A 69 -7.41 9.01 -3.68
C ASP A 69 -8.37 8.43 -2.63
N ASP A 70 -9.33 7.58 -3.03
CA ASP A 70 -10.35 7.00 -2.13
C ASP A 70 -9.79 5.84 -1.30
N ILE A 71 -8.94 6.19 -0.33
CA ILE A 71 -8.07 5.27 0.41
C ILE A 71 -8.48 5.19 1.89
N CYS A 72 -8.57 3.97 2.41
CA CYS A 72 -8.67 3.69 3.84
C CYS A 72 -7.36 3.07 4.36
N ILE A 73 -6.91 3.43 5.57
CA ILE A 73 -5.70 2.88 6.19
C ILE A 73 -6.07 2.03 7.41
N SER A 74 -5.40 0.88 7.58
CA SER A 74 -5.51 0.00 8.76
C SER A 74 -4.20 -0.69 9.09
#